data_AF-A0A955JR64-F1
#
_entry.id   AF-A0A955JR64-F1
#
_cell.length_a   1.000
_cell.length_b   1.000
_cell.length_c   1.000
_cell.angle_alpha   90.00
_cell.angle_beta   90.00
_cell.angle_gamma   90.00
#
_symmetry.space_group_name_H-M   'P 1'
#
loop_
_entity.id
_entity.type
_entity.pdbx_description
1 polymer ?
#
loop_
_entity_poly.entity_id
_entity_poly.type
_entity_poly.pdbx_seq_one_letter_code
_entity_poly.pdbx_strand_id
1 'polypeptide(L)'
;MSKPHHLSTNHGFTLVEILVVILVIGVLAAIGYATIGQSYKKKGYYTRAIAELNAMGNAAQLYVAKNNDYPADVSRDIPSSLKDFVQGQEGADEWPKAPWPGSVYDYDNWPADSYGPSDTYQISIRFCNAGDT
;
A
#
# COMPACT_ATOMS: atom_id res chain seq x y z
N MET A 1 66.28 -40.89 9.22
CA MET A 1 65.48 -39.92 8.44
C MET A 1 64.36 -39.42 9.35
N SER A 2 64.49 -38.26 9.99
CA SER A 2 63.47 -37.72 10.90
C SER A 2 62.60 -36.72 10.14
N LYS A 3 61.29 -36.96 10.07
CA LYS A 3 60.33 -36.07 9.39
C LYS A 3 59.98 -34.90 10.32
N PRO A 4 60.03 -33.64 9.85
CA PRO A 4 59.62 -32.51 10.67
C PRO A 4 58.10 -32.52 10.85
N HIS A 5 57.64 -32.42 12.10
CA HIS A 5 56.23 -32.24 12.43
C HIS A 5 55.86 -30.76 12.30
N HIS A 6 54.95 -30.45 11.37
CA HIS A 6 54.36 -29.12 11.22
C HIS A 6 53.36 -28.91 12.38
N LEU A 7 53.71 -28.05 13.34
CA LEU A 7 52.82 -27.66 14.43
C LEU A 7 51.73 -26.74 13.87
N SER A 8 50.53 -27.29 13.68
CA SER A 8 49.34 -26.51 13.35
C SER A 8 48.94 -25.67 14.56
N THR A 9 49.14 -24.36 14.46
CA THR A 9 48.67 -23.38 15.45
C THR A 9 47.19 -23.11 15.24
N ASN A 10 46.35 -23.90 15.90
CA ASN A 10 44.91 -23.65 15.96
C ASN A 10 44.66 -22.41 16.84
N HIS A 11 44.51 -21.26 16.19
CA HIS A 11 44.05 -20.03 16.84
C HIS A 11 42.53 -20.14 17.01
N GLY A 12 42.10 -20.39 18.25
CA GLY A 12 40.69 -20.40 18.62
C GLY A 12 40.15 -18.99 18.81
N PHE A 13 38.89 -18.78 18.45
CA PHE A 13 38.16 -17.53 18.68
C PHE A 13 38.01 -17.26 20.19
N THR A 14 38.22 -16.02 20.62
CA THR A 14 38.05 -15.66 22.03
C THR A 14 36.58 -15.41 22.39
N LEU A 15 36.21 -15.66 23.65
CA LEU A 15 34.87 -15.28 24.15
C LEU A 15 34.62 -13.78 24.04
N VAL A 16 35.69 -12.97 24.19
CA VAL A 16 35.63 -11.52 24.05
C VAL A 16 35.32 -11.12 22.60
N GLU A 17 35.89 -11.82 21.61
CA GLU A 17 35.55 -11.58 20.20
C GLU A 17 34.07 -11.85 19.92
N ILE A 18 33.50 -12.94 20.42
CA ILE A 18 32.07 -13.20 20.24
C ILE A 18 31.22 -12.15 20.97
N LEU A 19 31.63 -11.72 22.18
CA LEU A 19 30.93 -10.69 22.95
C LEU A 19 30.86 -9.34 22.23
N VAL A 20 31.98 -8.88 21.66
CA VAL A 20 32.01 -7.61 20.92
C VAL A 20 31.20 -7.72 19.62
N VAL A 21 31.25 -8.86 18.93
CA VAL A 21 30.49 -9.06 17.69
C VAL A 21 28.98 -8.99 17.93
N ILE A 22 28.45 -9.67 18.95
CA ILE A 22 27.02 -9.61 19.25
C ILE A 22 26.59 -8.20 19.71
N LEU A 23 27.47 -7.47 20.40
CA LEU A 23 27.24 -6.08 20.78
C LEU A 23 27.11 -5.18 19.54
N VAL A 24 28.03 -5.31 18.59
CA VAL A 24 28.01 -4.52 17.34
C VAL A 24 26.78 -4.88 16.49
N ILE A 25 26.46 -6.17 16.34
CA ILE A 25 25.25 -6.61 15.62
C ILE A 25 23.99 -6.06 16.29
N GLY A 26 23.93 -6.06 17.62
CA GLY A 26 22.79 -5.51 18.37
C GLY A 26 22.57 -4.01 18.11
N VAL A 27 23.64 -3.21 18.11
CA VAL A 27 23.57 -1.77 17.82
C VAL A 27 23.15 -1.53 16.36
N LEU A 28 23.75 -2.24 15.40
CA LEU A 28 23.41 -2.12 13.99
C LEU A 28 21.96 -2.54 13.69
N ALA A 29 21.49 -3.61 14.33
CA ALA A 29 20.11 -4.09 14.20
C ALA A 29 19.09 -3.06 14.72
N ALA A 30 19.38 -2.41 15.86
CA ALA A 30 18.51 -1.38 16.43
C ALA A 30 18.35 -0.16 15.50
N ILE A 31 19.46 0.31 14.89
CA ILE A 31 19.44 1.43 13.94
C ILE A 31 18.76 1.03 12.63
N GLY A 32 19.04 -0.18 12.12
CA GLY A 32 18.44 -0.70 10.90
C GLY A 32 16.91 -0.84 11.00
N TYR A 33 16.40 -1.32 12.13
CA TYR A 33 14.96 -1.48 12.33
C TYR A 33 14.19 -0.15 12.29
N ALA A 34 14.73 0.90 12.92
CA ALA A 34 14.07 2.20 13.00
C ALA A 34 13.88 2.89 11.63
N THR A 35 14.76 2.61 10.66
CA THR A 35 14.81 3.34 9.37
C THR A 35 13.98 2.68 8.27
N ILE A 36 13.87 1.34 8.26
CA ILE A 36 13.22 0.58 7.17
C ILE A 36 11.70 0.53 7.35
N GLY A 37 11.19 0.51 8.58
CA GLY A 37 9.77 0.24 8.83
C GLY A 37 8.79 1.28 8.26
N GLN A 38 9.15 2.56 8.21
CA GLN A 38 8.20 3.63 7.86
C GLN A 38 8.24 4.01 6.37
N SER A 39 9.43 4.10 5.78
CA SER A 39 9.61 4.54 4.39
C SER A 39 9.10 3.51 3.39
N TYR A 40 9.34 2.21 3.65
CA TYR A 40 8.89 1.13 2.76
C TYR A 40 7.36 0.94 2.81
N LYS A 41 6.75 1.10 3.99
CA LYS A 41 5.28 1.06 4.13
C LYS A 41 4.61 2.16 3.33
N LYS A 42 5.08 3.41 3.46
CA LYS A 42 4.54 4.55 2.69
C LYS A 42 4.61 4.30 1.19
N LYS A 43 5.78 3.87 0.67
CA LYS A 43 5.95 3.57 -0.75
C LYS A 43 4.98 2.47 -1.23
N GLY A 44 4.84 1.40 -0.44
CA GLY A 44 3.87 0.33 -0.72
C GLY A 44 2.44 0.84 -0.82
N TYR A 45 2.04 1.75 0.07
CA TYR A 45 0.70 2.37 0.04
C TYR A 45 0.46 3.16 -1.24
N TYR A 46 1.40 4.01 -1.65
CA TYR A 46 1.27 4.76 -2.91
C TYR A 46 1.20 3.85 -4.13
N THR A 47 2.07 2.85 -4.22
CA THR A 47 2.07 1.91 -5.36
C THR A 47 0.74 1.16 -5.46
N ARG A 48 0.22 0.66 -4.33
CA ARG A 48 -1.08 0.01 -4.28
C ARG A 48 -2.21 0.99 -4.66
N ALA A 49 -2.20 2.19 -4.10
CA ALA A 49 -3.23 3.20 -4.35
C ALA A 49 -3.33 3.57 -5.82
N ILE A 50 -2.20 3.79 -6.49
CA ILE A 50 -2.16 4.14 -7.92
C ILE A 50 -2.70 2.97 -8.77
N ALA A 51 -2.29 1.74 -8.47
CA ALA A 51 -2.77 0.56 -9.20
C ALA A 51 -4.29 0.37 -9.06
N GLU A 52 -4.79 0.49 -7.83
CA GLU A 52 -6.22 0.38 -7.54
C GLU A 52 -7.00 1.54 -8.20
N LEU A 53 -6.59 2.80 -8.04
CA LEU A 53 -7.25 3.96 -8.67
C LEU A 53 -7.30 3.86 -10.21
N ASN A 54 -6.23 3.37 -10.84
CA ASN A 54 -6.23 3.15 -12.29
C ASN A 54 -7.22 2.06 -12.71
N ALA A 55 -7.31 0.95 -11.96
CA ALA A 55 -8.28 -0.10 -12.22
C ALA A 55 -9.72 0.44 -12.08
N MET A 56 -9.98 1.27 -11.07
CA MET A 56 -11.28 1.91 -10.85
C MET A 56 -11.63 2.91 -11.97
N GLY A 57 -10.67 3.73 -12.40
CA GLY A 57 -10.85 4.65 -13.51
C GLY A 57 -11.18 3.91 -14.82
N ASN A 58 -10.51 2.79 -15.08
CA ASN A 58 -10.82 1.93 -16.23
C ASN A 58 -12.23 1.32 -16.12
N ALA A 59 -12.62 0.86 -14.93
CA ALA A 59 -13.96 0.33 -14.67
C ALA A 59 -15.05 1.39 -14.94
N ALA A 60 -14.84 2.64 -14.50
CA ALA A 60 -15.74 3.76 -14.78
C ALA A 60 -15.84 4.05 -16.28
N GLN A 61 -14.73 4.01 -17.02
CA GLN A 61 -14.75 4.18 -18.48
C GLN A 61 -15.51 3.05 -19.19
N LEU A 62 -15.34 1.79 -18.76
CA LEU A 62 -16.09 0.65 -19.28
C LEU A 62 -17.60 0.77 -19.00
N TYR A 63 -17.95 1.28 -17.82
CA TYR A 63 -19.34 1.57 -17.47
C TYR A 63 -19.96 2.58 -18.44
N VAL A 64 -19.28 3.72 -18.67
CA VAL A 64 -19.73 4.76 -19.61
C VAL A 64 -19.86 4.20 -21.02
N ALA A 65 -18.92 3.36 -21.46
CA ALA A 65 -18.98 2.73 -22.78
C ALA A 65 -20.22 1.84 -22.95
N LYS A 66 -20.75 1.26 -21.87
CA LYS A 66 -21.96 0.43 -21.89
C LYS A 66 -23.25 1.25 -21.73
N ASN A 67 -23.21 2.27 -20.88
CA ASN A 67 -24.42 2.92 -20.35
C ASN A 67 -24.59 4.40 -20.81
N ASN A 68 -23.64 4.93 -21.59
CA ASN A 68 -23.58 6.31 -22.10
C ASN A 68 -23.50 7.42 -21.03
N ASP A 69 -23.34 7.05 -19.77
CA ASP A 69 -23.24 7.99 -18.67
C ASP A 69 -22.38 7.40 -17.53
N TYR A 70 -21.89 8.25 -16.65
CA TYR A 70 -21.19 7.83 -15.43
C TYR A 70 -22.20 7.39 -14.36
N PRO A 71 -21.79 6.55 -13.40
CA PRO A 71 -22.68 6.15 -12.34
C PRO A 71 -23.05 7.33 -11.43
N ALA A 72 -24.21 7.20 -10.76
CA ALA A 72 -24.65 8.19 -9.78
C ALA A 72 -23.70 8.24 -8.58
N ASP A 73 -23.70 9.40 -7.92
CA ASP A 73 -22.96 9.63 -6.69
C ASP A 73 -23.41 8.65 -5.58
N VAL A 74 -22.46 8.17 -4.79
CA VAL A 74 -22.73 7.36 -3.60
C VAL A 74 -21.91 7.86 -2.44
N SER A 75 -22.49 7.83 -1.24
CA SER A 75 -21.77 8.30 -0.05
C SER A 75 -20.68 7.29 0.34
N ARG A 76 -19.43 7.57 -0.06
CA ARG A 76 -18.21 6.85 0.35
C ARG A 76 -18.27 5.34 0.11
N ASP A 77 -18.62 4.93 -1.11
CA ASP A 77 -18.63 3.52 -1.51
C ASP A 77 -18.48 3.33 -3.04
N ILE A 78 -18.49 2.08 -3.52
CA ILE A 78 -18.58 1.75 -4.95
C ILE A 78 -20.02 1.98 -5.37
N PRO A 79 -20.28 2.76 -6.43
CA PRO A 79 -21.58 2.72 -7.07
C PRO A 79 -21.92 1.28 -7.43
N SER A 80 -23.07 0.77 -6.98
CA SER A 80 -23.46 -0.63 -7.18
C SER A 80 -23.39 -1.07 -8.65
N SER A 81 -23.59 -0.12 -9.55
CA SER A 81 -23.56 -0.28 -11.00
C SER A 81 -22.13 -0.44 -11.58
N LEU A 82 -21.09 -0.10 -10.82
CA LEU A 82 -19.68 -0.21 -11.20
C LEU A 82 -19.03 -1.53 -10.73
N LYS A 83 -19.68 -2.27 -9.82
CA LYS A 83 -19.19 -3.53 -9.24
C LYS A 83 -18.80 -4.58 -10.29
N ASP A 84 -19.58 -4.70 -11.34
CA ASP A 84 -19.34 -5.66 -12.44
C ASP A 84 -18.07 -5.36 -13.24
N PHE A 85 -17.55 -4.13 -13.15
CA PHE A 85 -16.42 -3.64 -13.93
C PHE A 85 -15.10 -3.61 -13.14
N VAL A 86 -15.13 -3.79 -11.81
CA VAL A 86 -13.95 -3.83 -10.91
C VAL A 86 -13.53 -5.27 -10.58
N GLN A 87 -13.69 -6.21 -11.52
CA GLN A 87 -13.44 -7.64 -11.27
C GLN A 87 -12.01 -7.89 -10.75
N GLY A 88 -11.89 -8.50 -9.57
CA GLY A 88 -10.61 -8.95 -9.00
C GLY A 88 -10.36 -8.62 -7.52
N GLN A 89 -11.30 -8.00 -6.81
CA GLN A 89 -11.16 -7.72 -5.38
C GLN A 89 -12.17 -8.55 -4.57
N GLU A 90 -11.67 -9.35 -3.62
CA GLU A 90 -12.50 -10.22 -2.79
C GLU A 90 -13.47 -9.42 -1.91
N GLY A 91 -14.75 -9.81 -1.88
CA GLY A 91 -15.82 -9.15 -1.11
C GLY A 91 -16.62 -8.12 -1.91
N ALA A 92 -17.25 -8.57 -3.01
CA ALA A 92 -17.94 -7.78 -4.06
C ALA A 92 -19.05 -6.79 -3.62
N ASP A 93 -19.22 -6.56 -2.32
CA ASP A 93 -20.21 -5.66 -1.77
C ASP A 93 -19.69 -4.25 -1.43
N GLU A 94 -18.38 -4.07 -1.21
CA GLU A 94 -17.75 -2.80 -0.79
C GLU A 94 -16.39 -2.57 -1.49
N TRP A 95 -15.91 -1.31 -1.57
CA TRP A 95 -14.51 -1.04 -1.95
C TRP A 95 -13.55 -1.80 -1.01
N PRO A 96 -12.38 -2.27 -1.48
CA PRO A 96 -11.32 -2.61 -0.52
C PRO A 96 -11.00 -1.36 0.31
N LYS A 97 -10.57 -1.56 1.56
CA LYS A 97 -10.00 -0.44 2.32
C LYS A 97 -8.79 0.10 1.58
N ALA A 98 -8.74 1.43 1.48
CA ALA A 98 -7.64 2.12 0.84
C ALA A 98 -6.33 1.84 1.61
N PRO A 99 -5.16 2.00 0.98
CA PRO A 99 -3.92 1.42 1.50
C PRO A 99 -3.46 1.98 2.86
N TRP A 100 -3.92 3.18 3.24
CA TRP A 100 -3.59 3.77 4.53
C TRP A 100 -4.54 3.28 5.64
N PRO A 101 -4.05 3.11 6.88
CA PRO A 101 -4.91 2.80 8.02
C PRO A 101 -6.02 3.86 8.17
N GLY A 102 -7.27 3.41 8.28
CA GLY A 102 -8.44 4.30 8.41
C GLY A 102 -8.83 5.05 7.13
N SER A 103 -8.26 4.68 5.97
CA SER A 103 -8.66 5.27 4.69
C SER A 103 -9.65 4.42 3.91
N VAL A 104 -10.53 5.09 3.17
CA VAL A 104 -11.55 4.51 2.31
C VAL A 104 -11.50 5.16 0.92
N TYR A 105 -11.97 4.44 -0.09
CA TYR A 105 -12.20 5.00 -1.42
C TYR A 105 -13.56 5.68 -1.46
N ASP A 106 -13.65 6.74 -2.28
CA ASP A 106 -14.83 7.58 -2.41
C ASP A 106 -15.01 7.95 -3.88
N TYR A 107 -16.18 7.63 -4.43
CA TYR A 107 -16.58 8.00 -5.78
C TYR A 107 -17.53 9.18 -5.69
N ASP A 108 -17.10 10.31 -6.23
CA ASP A 108 -17.87 11.55 -6.29
C ASP A 108 -18.34 11.81 -7.73
N ASN A 109 -19.64 12.02 -7.91
CA ASN A 109 -20.22 12.57 -9.13
C ASN A 109 -20.83 13.93 -8.83
N TRP A 110 -20.14 14.99 -9.26
CA TRP A 110 -20.56 16.37 -9.05
C TRP A 110 -21.08 16.97 -10.35
N PRO A 111 -22.37 17.35 -10.41
CA PRO A 111 -22.92 17.99 -11.59
C PRO A 111 -22.30 19.38 -11.83
N ALA A 112 -22.41 19.84 -13.08
CA ALA A 112 -22.07 21.19 -13.47
C ALA A 112 -22.87 22.22 -12.67
N ASP A 113 -22.17 23.03 -11.86
CA ASP A 113 -22.65 24.07 -10.91
C ASP A 113 -22.06 23.91 -9.50
N SER A 114 -21.71 22.69 -9.10
CA SER A 114 -21.28 22.39 -7.73
C SER A 114 -19.87 22.91 -7.45
N TYR A 115 -18.97 22.77 -8.43
CA TYR A 115 -17.57 23.21 -8.35
C TYR A 115 -17.03 23.82 -9.65
N GLY A 116 -17.84 23.90 -10.71
CA GLY A 116 -17.38 24.39 -12.01
C GLY A 116 -18.44 24.29 -13.10
N PRO A 117 -18.11 24.72 -14.34
CA PRO A 117 -19.05 24.79 -15.45
C PRO A 117 -19.35 23.43 -16.12
N SER A 118 -18.77 22.33 -15.63
CA SER A 118 -18.87 21.00 -16.22
C SER A 118 -19.01 19.94 -15.14
N ASP A 119 -19.67 18.83 -15.50
CA ASP A 119 -19.74 17.65 -14.63
C ASP A 119 -18.33 17.17 -14.30
N THR A 120 -18.11 16.83 -13.04
CA THR A 120 -16.83 16.37 -12.51
C THR A 120 -17.03 15.02 -11.85
N TYR A 121 -16.31 14.03 -12.37
CA TYR A 121 -16.28 12.68 -11.81
C TYR A 121 -14.93 12.45 -11.17
N GLN A 122 -14.92 12.05 -9.90
CA GLN A 122 -13.70 11.91 -9.13
C GLN A 122 -13.71 10.62 -8.32
N ILE A 123 -12.57 9.92 -8.31
CA ILE A 123 -12.31 8.83 -7.37
C ILE A 123 -11.19 9.32 -6.45
N SER A 124 -11.43 9.28 -5.15
CA SER A 124 -10.50 9.80 -4.16
C SER A 124 -10.28 8.85 -2.99
N ILE A 125 -9.23 9.12 -2.21
CA ILE A 125 -8.94 8.42 -0.96
C ILE A 125 -9.24 9.40 0.17
N ARG A 126 -10.16 9.01 1.06
CA ARG A 126 -10.57 9.78 2.23
C ARG A 126 -10.00 9.14 3.49
N PHE A 127 -9.73 9.96 4.51
CA PHE A 127 -9.18 9.53 5.80
C PHE A 127 -10.21 9.57 6.95
N CYS A 128 -11.49 9.73 6.62
CA CYS A 128 -12.61 9.69 7.55
C CYS A 128 -13.65 8.66 7.09
N ASN A 129 -14.22 7.87 8.01
CA ASN A 129 -15.31 6.95 7.69
C ASN A 129 -16.61 7.73 7.46
N ALA A 130 -17.49 7.21 6.59
CA ALA A 130 -18.80 7.80 6.35
C ALA A 130 -19.52 8.08 7.68
N GLY A 131 -19.81 9.36 7.96
CA GLY A 131 -20.46 9.81 9.20
C GLY A 131 -19.56 10.47 10.24
N ASP A 132 -18.23 10.37 10.12
CA ASP A 132 -17.31 11.13 10.98
C ASP A 132 -17.10 12.53 10.38
N THR A 133 -17.85 13.52 10.88
CA THR A 133 -17.65 14.96 10.62
C THR A 133 -16.58 15.53 11.52
#